data_AF-A0A502G8F0-F1
#
_entry.id   AF-A0A502G8F0-F1
#
_cell.length_a   1.000
_cell.length_b   1.000
_cell.length_c   1.000
_cell.angle_alpha   90.00
_cell.angle_beta   90.00
_cell.angle_gamma   90.00
#
_symmetry.space_group_name_H-M   'P 1'
#
loop_
_entity.id
_entity.type
_entity.pdbx_description
1 polymer ?
#
loop_
_entity_poly.entity_id
_entity_poly.type
_entity_poly.pdbx_seq_one_letter_code
_entity_poly.pdbx_strand_id
1 'polypeptide(L)'
;MGLPLITVAASHFPGILGPVTGDRTGAVAAAVAEAVREVAGAADAAGARAALAADAERAARLRDRLAGLAAGLAAPPPSGWGRGGEAPALSEGVAGPAGGGGLAWGPALVSSLVVLGFFGVLGLLVTLGARPEGASFDPQVASVINITVGTLGAAFAAVVNFWIGSSQSSRSKDAIVGRLQEARMQGLVGAIPAGPPAPLPRVAAFPAASRRAEERFEACLDHVLAAEGGFVNHPADPGGATNLGITRRTLSEFRDAEASEDDVRGLTRAEAREIYRARFWTPMRCAELPPGVDLMVFDFGVNAGPGRSLRLLQASVGVRADGSIGPVTLAAARACRPAELIERLAEGRIAYYRGLPSFATFGRGWTRRVDTVRQAALVAAAEPARDALAA
;
A
#
# COMPACT_ATOMS: atom_id res chain seq x y z
N MET A 1 -17.58 -19.13 -27.45
CA MET A 1 -16.50 -20.13 -27.43
C MET A 1 -15.17 -19.44 -27.72
N GLY A 2 -14.33 -19.17 -26.71
CA GLY A 2 -13.07 -18.42 -26.93
C GLY A 2 -12.11 -18.41 -25.74
N LEU A 3 -12.63 -18.46 -24.51
CA LEU A 3 -11.86 -18.59 -23.26
C LEU A 3 -10.66 -19.57 -23.32
N PRO A 4 -10.78 -20.82 -23.83
CA PRO A 4 -9.63 -21.72 -23.83
C PRO A 4 -8.50 -21.26 -24.76
N LEU A 5 -8.80 -20.59 -25.89
CA LEU A 5 -7.78 -20.03 -26.79
C LEU A 5 -7.08 -18.80 -26.18
N ILE A 6 -7.80 -18.00 -25.39
CA ILE A 6 -7.23 -16.86 -24.65
C ILE A 6 -6.18 -17.35 -23.63
N THR A 7 -6.37 -18.52 -23.01
CA THR A 7 -5.33 -19.11 -22.14
C THR A 7 -4.07 -19.51 -22.91
N VAL A 8 -4.18 -19.89 -24.19
CA VAL A 8 -3.04 -20.18 -25.07
C VAL A 8 -2.33 -18.88 -25.47
N ALA A 9 -3.08 -17.83 -25.80
CA ALA A 9 -2.50 -16.50 -26.04
C ALA A 9 -1.72 -15.99 -24.81
N ALA A 10 -2.30 -16.12 -23.62
CA ALA A 10 -1.70 -15.66 -22.37
C ALA A 10 -0.42 -16.43 -21.98
N SER A 11 -0.29 -17.72 -22.32
CA SER A 11 0.96 -18.46 -22.05
C SER A 11 2.13 -18.04 -22.95
N HIS A 12 1.86 -17.47 -24.12
CA HIS A 12 2.90 -16.97 -25.03
C HIS A 12 3.13 -15.44 -24.91
N PHE A 13 2.10 -14.68 -24.54
CA PHE A 13 2.19 -13.24 -24.28
C PHE A 13 1.29 -12.83 -23.10
N PRO A 14 1.75 -12.94 -21.85
CA PRO A 14 0.95 -12.63 -20.65
C PRO A 14 0.38 -11.21 -20.63
N GLY A 15 1.05 -10.27 -21.31
CA GLY A 15 0.59 -8.89 -21.47
C GLY A 15 -0.75 -8.73 -22.19
N ILE A 16 -1.25 -9.76 -22.90
CA ILE A 16 -2.56 -9.71 -23.56
C ILE A 16 -3.73 -9.68 -22.56
N LEU A 17 -3.53 -10.11 -21.31
CA LEU A 17 -4.60 -10.18 -20.33
C LEU A 17 -5.04 -8.81 -19.80
N GLY A 18 -4.15 -7.82 -19.75
CA GLY A 18 -4.47 -6.47 -19.30
C GLY A 18 -5.53 -5.77 -20.18
N PRO A 19 -5.38 -5.76 -21.51
CA PRO A 19 -6.40 -5.24 -22.43
C PRO A 19 -7.71 -6.05 -22.46
N VAL A 20 -7.72 -7.30 -21.98
CA VAL A 20 -8.92 -8.15 -21.94
C VAL A 20 -9.82 -7.83 -20.73
N THR A 21 -9.30 -7.19 -19.68
CA THR A 21 -10.08 -6.82 -18.49
C THR A 21 -10.65 -5.40 -18.58
N GLY A 22 -11.94 -5.25 -18.92
CA GLY A 22 -12.67 -3.98 -18.95
C GLY A 22 -13.86 -3.98 -19.91
N ASP A 23 -14.51 -2.83 -20.14
CA ASP A 23 -15.80 -2.77 -20.87
C ASP A 23 -15.73 -3.23 -22.35
N ARG A 24 -14.53 -3.41 -22.90
CA ARG A 24 -14.28 -3.98 -24.25
C ARG A 24 -13.97 -5.49 -24.26
N THR A 25 -14.11 -6.19 -23.12
CA THR A 25 -13.74 -7.61 -22.91
C THR A 25 -14.16 -8.51 -24.08
N GLY A 26 -15.41 -8.43 -24.54
CA GLY A 26 -15.96 -9.34 -25.55
C GLY A 26 -15.29 -9.23 -26.93
N ALA A 27 -15.02 -8.00 -27.40
CA ALA A 27 -14.41 -7.78 -28.70
C ALA A 27 -12.90 -8.14 -28.70
N VAL A 28 -12.19 -7.81 -27.61
CA VAL A 28 -10.78 -8.18 -27.45
C VAL A 28 -10.63 -9.69 -27.33
N ALA A 29 -11.49 -10.35 -26.55
CA ALA A 29 -11.54 -11.81 -26.42
C ALA A 29 -11.74 -12.51 -27.78
N ALA A 30 -12.62 -11.96 -28.64
CA ALA A 30 -12.85 -12.48 -29.99
C ALA A 30 -11.62 -12.30 -30.90
N ALA A 31 -11.01 -11.10 -30.94
CA ALA A 31 -9.84 -10.83 -31.77
C ALA A 31 -8.61 -11.66 -31.36
N VAL A 32 -8.40 -11.85 -30.05
CA VAL A 32 -7.32 -12.71 -29.52
C VAL A 32 -7.56 -14.18 -29.86
N ALA A 33 -8.81 -14.67 -29.73
CA ALA A 33 -9.14 -16.04 -30.13
C ALA A 33 -8.98 -16.25 -31.64
N GLU A 34 -9.28 -15.25 -32.47
CA GLU A 34 -9.07 -15.32 -33.92
C GLU A 34 -7.58 -15.39 -34.27
N ALA A 35 -6.74 -14.52 -33.71
CA ALA A 35 -5.30 -14.54 -33.96
C ALA A 35 -4.63 -15.88 -33.57
N VAL A 36 -5.11 -16.55 -32.51
CA VAL A 36 -4.64 -17.90 -32.16
C VAL A 36 -5.07 -18.93 -33.21
N ARG A 37 -6.30 -18.87 -33.72
CA ARG A 37 -6.77 -19.78 -34.78
C ARG A 37 -6.04 -19.57 -36.10
N GLU A 38 -5.85 -18.31 -36.49
CA GLU A 38 -5.13 -17.88 -37.71
C GLU A 38 -3.68 -18.40 -37.71
N VAL A 39 -2.93 -18.20 -36.62
CA VAL A 39 -1.49 -18.54 -36.56
C VAL A 39 -1.23 -20.01 -36.21
N ALA A 40 -2.08 -20.63 -35.38
CA ALA A 40 -1.89 -22.04 -35.00
C ALA A 40 -2.59 -23.04 -35.95
N GLY A 41 -3.47 -22.57 -36.84
CA GLY A 41 -4.19 -23.41 -37.81
C GLY A 41 -5.18 -24.40 -37.20
N ALA A 42 -5.56 -24.20 -35.93
CA ALA A 42 -6.39 -25.12 -35.14
C ALA A 42 -7.59 -24.39 -34.53
N ALA A 43 -8.77 -25.01 -34.61
CA ALA A 43 -10.02 -24.44 -34.09
C ALA A 43 -10.15 -24.53 -32.56
N ASP A 44 -9.38 -25.40 -31.90
CA ASP A 44 -9.40 -25.65 -30.47
C ASP A 44 -8.05 -25.36 -29.78
N ALA A 45 -8.08 -25.27 -28.45
CA ALA A 45 -6.90 -24.93 -27.65
C ALA A 45 -5.91 -26.09 -27.47
N ALA A 46 -6.31 -27.34 -27.74
CA ALA A 46 -5.43 -28.50 -27.63
C ALA A 46 -4.53 -28.58 -28.87
N GLY A 47 -5.13 -28.54 -30.06
CA GLY A 47 -4.44 -28.43 -31.35
C GLY A 47 -3.59 -27.17 -31.43
N ALA A 48 -4.09 -26.02 -30.95
CA ALA A 48 -3.30 -24.79 -30.94
C ALA A 48 -2.01 -24.93 -30.11
N ARG A 49 -2.08 -25.50 -28.89
CA ARG A 49 -0.88 -25.75 -28.07
C ARG A 49 0.09 -26.71 -28.74
N ALA A 50 -0.40 -27.79 -29.35
CA ALA A 50 0.44 -28.76 -30.05
C ALA A 50 1.16 -28.12 -31.26
N ALA A 51 0.44 -27.35 -32.08
CA ALA A 51 0.99 -26.68 -33.26
C ALA A 51 2.04 -25.60 -32.92
N LEU A 52 1.85 -24.89 -31.81
CA LEU A 52 2.78 -23.85 -31.31
C LEU A 52 3.98 -24.43 -30.56
N ALA A 53 3.84 -25.60 -29.93
CA ALA A 53 4.96 -26.32 -29.33
C ALA A 53 5.86 -27.00 -30.38
N ALA A 54 5.29 -27.44 -31.50
CA ALA A 54 6.02 -28.10 -32.59
C ALA A 54 6.76 -27.13 -33.53
N ASP A 55 6.39 -25.84 -33.54
CA ASP A 55 6.95 -24.84 -34.45
C ASP A 55 7.22 -23.52 -33.71
N ALA A 56 8.49 -23.30 -33.36
CA ALA A 56 8.95 -22.11 -32.65
C ALA A 56 8.78 -20.81 -33.46
N GLU A 57 8.72 -20.91 -34.80
CA GLU A 57 8.51 -19.76 -35.68
C GLU A 57 7.03 -19.35 -35.68
N ARG A 58 6.08 -20.30 -35.66
CA ARG A 58 4.65 -20.02 -35.38
C ARG A 58 4.47 -19.39 -34.01
N ALA A 59 5.18 -19.87 -32.99
CA ALA A 59 5.14 -19.27 -31.66
C ALA A 59 5.76 -17.85 -31.60
N ALA A 60 6.72 -17.52 -32.47
CA ALA A 60 7.21 -16.15 -32.66
C ALA A 60 6.14 -15.26 -33.34
N ARG A 61 5.62 -15.70 -34.50
CA ARG A 61 4.57 -14.99 -35.24
C ARG A 61 3.32 -14.71 -34.39
N LEU A 62 2.92 -15.63 -33.51
CA LEU A 62 1.81 -15.42 -32.58
C LEU A 62 2.12 -14.31 -31.57
N ARG A 63 3.33 -14.28 -31.01
CA ARG A 63 3.75 -13.22 -30.06
C ARG A 63 3.74 -11.85 -30.71
N ASP A 64 4.25 -11.74 -31.93
CA ASP A 64 4.27 -10.46 -32.68
C ASP A 64 2.85 -10.00 -33.04
N ARG A 65 1.97 -10.93 -33.44
CA ARG A 65 0.55 -10.64 -33.71
C ARG A 65 -0.21 -10.20 -32.45
N LEU A 66 0.02 -10.85 -31.31
CA LEU A 66 -0.58 -10.48 -30.02
C LEU A 66 -0.03 -9.14 -29.49
N ALA A 67 1.26 -8.86 -29.70
CA ALA A 67 1.86 -7.56 -29.40
C ALA A 67 1.26 -6.44 -30.27
N GLY A 68 1.05 -6.70 -31.57
CA GLY A 68 0.35 -5.78 -32.49
C GLY A 68 -1.10 -5.49 -32.08
N LEU A 69 -1.85 -6.51 -31.64
CA LEU A 69 -3.20 -6.33 -31.09
C LEU A 69 -3.18 -5.51 -29.78
N ALA A 70 -2.25 -5.80 -28.87
CA ALA A 70 -2.09 -5.03 -27.64
C ALA A 70 -1.72 -3.56 -27.92
N ALA A 71 -0.84 -3.31 -28.90
CA ALA A 71 -0.48 -1.96 -29.33
C ALA A 71 -1.65 -1.22 -30.00
N GLY A 72 -2.43 -1.88 -30.85
CA GLY A 72 -3.63 -1.30 -31.47
C GLY A 72 -4.73 -0.96 -30.46
N LEU A 73 -4.84 -1.72 -29.36
CA LEU A 73 -5.76 -1.43 -28.25
C LEU A 73 -5.27 -0.31 -27.33
N ALA A 74 -3.96 -0.06 -27.32
CA ALA A 74 -3.30 1.02 -26.58
C ALA A 74 -3.11 2.31 -27.40
N ALA A 75 -3.39 2.28 -28.71
CA ALA A 75 -3.29 3.45 -29.58
C ALA A 75 -4.41 4.47 -29.27
N PRO A 76 -4.10 5.78 -29.18
CA PRO A 76 -5.13 6.81 -29.10
C PRO A 76 -5.91 6.89 -30.43
N PRO A 77 -7.20 7.28 -30.41
CA PRO A 77 -8.00 7.38 -31.63
C PRO A 77 -7.46 8.46 -32.58
N PRO A 78 -7.59 8.27 -33.91
CA PRO A 78 -7.06 9.22 -34.89
C PRO A 78 -7.78 10.57 -34.84
N SER A 79 -7.00 11.65 -34.84
CA SER A 79 -7.48 13.02 -34.69
C SER A 79 -7.93 13.64 -36.02
N GLY A 80 -9.19 13.39 -36.40
CA GLY A 80 -9.87 14.09 -37.50
C GLY A 80 -11.02 14.97 -37.00
N TRP A 81 -10.85 16.29 -37.00
CA TRP A 81 -11.94 17.21 -36.62
C TRP A 81 -12.95 17.38 -37.77
N GLY A 82 -14.17 16.88 -37.56
CA GLY A 82 -15.19 16.78 -38.61
C GLY A 82 -16.64 16.82 -38.12
N ARG A 83 -16.99 17.78 -37.25
CA ARG A 83 -18.35 18.30 -36.98
C ARG A 83 -19.48 17.27 -36.69
N GLY A 84 -19.74 17.01 -35.40
CA GLY A 84 -21.06 16.56 -34.92
C GLY A 84 -21.01 15.52 -33.79
N GLY A 85 -21.63 15.84 -32.64
CA GLY A 85 -21.94 14.87 -31.58
C GLY A 85 -21.01 14.87 -30.36
N GLU A 86 -21.42 15.63 -29.34
CA GLU A 86 -21.22 15.40 -27.89
C GLU A 86 -19.78 15.29 -27.31
N ALA A 87 -19.66 15.64 -26.03
CA ALA A 87 -18.40 15.86 -25.32
C ALA A 87 -18.20 14.81 -24.20
N PRO A 88 -17.11 14.82 -23.39
CA PRO A 88 -15.82 15.52 -23.55
C PRO A 88 -14.60 14.57 -23.44
N ALA A 89 -13.42 15.02 -23.85
CA ALA A 89 -12.16 14.44 -23.43
C ALA A 89 -11.01 15.48 -23.38
N LEU A 90 -9.98 15.16 -22.59
CA LEU A 90 -8.59 15.68 -22.61
C LEU A 90 -8.33 17.00 -21.85
N SER A 91 -7.14 17.28 -21.28
CA SER A 91 -5.89 16.51 -20.98
C SER A 91 -5.03 17.34 -19.98
N GLU A 92 -3.82 17.00 -19.49
CA GLU A 92 -2.86 15.90 -19.73
C GLU A 92 -2.69 15.01 -18.47
N GLY A 93 -1.55 14.52 -17.95
CA GLY A 93 -0.08 14.65 -18.18
C GLY A 93 0.59 14.32 -16.82
N VAL A 94 1.62 13.49 -16.68
CA VAL A 94 2.99 13.59 -17.20
C VAL A 94 3.67 12.20 -17.26
N ALA A 95 4.68 12.08 -18.12
CA ALA A 95 5.45 10.86 -18.40
C ALA A 95 6.18 10.21 -17.20
N GLY A 96 6.44 8.91 -17.33
CA GLY A 96 7.44 8.16 -16.57
C GLY A 96 8.51 7.57 -17.51
N PRO A 97 9.78 7.41 -17.07
CA PRO A 97 10.92 7.28 -17.97
C PRO A 97 11.20 5.84 -18.44
N ALA A 98 12.02 5.74 -19.49
CA ALA A 98 12.52 4.50 -20.05
C ALA A 98 13.74 3.93 -19.29
N GLY A 99 13.93 2.60 -19.37
CA GLY A 99 15.26 1.96 -19.35
C GLY A 99 15.69 1.20 -18.08
N GLY A 100 15.70 -0.14 -18.18
CA GLY A 100 16.47 -1.06 -17.31
C GLY A 100 15.95 -1.26 -15.87
N GLY A 101 16.05 -2.42 -15.23
CA GLY A 101 16.53 -3.75 -15.63
C GLY A 101 15.98 -4.80 -14.64
N GLY A 102 16.37 -6.08 -14.77
CA GLY A 102 15.81 -7.18 -13.97
C GLY A 102 16.00 -7.08 -12.44
N LEU A 103 15.32 -7.97 -11.70
CA LEU A 103 15.22 -8.07 -10.23
C LEU A 103 14.25 -7.08 -9.53
N ALA A 104 12.95 -7.22 -9.80
CA ALA A 104 11.88 -6.75 -8.91
C ALA A 104 11.01 -7.89 -8.31
N TRP A 105 11.13 -9.12 -8.81
CA TRP A 105 10.19 -10.22 -8.52
C TRP A 105 10.71 -11.29 -7.56
N GLY A 106 12.00 -11.28 -7.20
CA GLY A 106 12.66 -12.32 -6.40
C GLY A 106 11.92 -12.66 -5.08
N PRO A 107 11.65 -11.68 -4.20
CA PRO A 107 10.99 -11.94 -2.91
C PRO A 107 9.56 -12.48 -3.06
N ALA A 108 8.81 -12.01 -4.05
CA ALA A 108 7.44 -12.47 -4.31
C ALA A 108 7.43 -13.91 -4.83
N LEU A 109 8.29 -14.22 -5.82
CA LEU A 109 8.37 -15.55 -6.44
C LEU A 109 8.81 -16.62 -5.44
N VAL A 110 9.83 -16.34 -4.62
CA VAL A 110 10.30 -17.23 -3.56
C VAL A 110 9.22 -17.44 -2.49
N SER A 111 8.50 -16.38 -2.10
CA SER A 111 7.42 -16.49 -1.10
C SER A 111 6.24 -17.31 -1.62
N SER A 112 5.83 -17.14 -2.88
CA SER A 112 4.81 -17.98 -3.51
C SER A 112 5.23 -19.45 -3.58
N LEU A 113 6.49 -19.74 -3.91
CA LEU A 113 7.02 -21.10 -3.94
C LEU A 113 7.04 -21.76 -2.55
N VAL A 114 7.41 -21.02 -1.49
CA VAL A 114 7.41 -21.55 -0.11
C VAL A 114 5.98 -21.82 0.38
N VAL A 115 5.03 -20.91 0.12
CA VAL A 115 3.62 -21.10 0.52
C VAL A 115 2.98 -22.27 -0.23
N LEU A 116 3.14 -22.34 -1.55
CA LEU A 116 2.62 -23.46 -2.35
C LEU A 116 3.31 -24.78 -2.00
N GLY A 117 4.61 -24.76 -1.70
CA GLY A 117 5.36 -25.92 -1.22
C GLY A 117 4.88 -26.41 0.14
N PHE A 118 4.59 -25.51 1.09
CA PHE A 118 4.03 -25.86 2.40
C PHE A 118 2.68 -26.57 2.27
N PHE A 119 1.72 -25.98 1.54
CA PHE A 119 0.41 -26.61 1.32
C PHE A 119 0.49 -27.88 0.47
N GLY A 120 1.43 -27.96 -0.47
CA GLY A 120 1.72 -29.17 -1.24
C GLY A 120 2.24 -30.32 -0.37
N VAL A 121 3.22 -30.06 0.50
CA VAL A 121 3.76 -31.07 1.43
C VAL A 121 2.74 -31.44 2.51
N LEU A 122 1.97 -30.48 3.03
CA LEU A 122 0.90 -30.76 4.00
C LEU A 122 -0.20 -31.63 3.36
N GLY A 123 -0.65 -31.28 2.15
CA GLY A 123 -1.60 -32.08 1.38
C GLY A 123 -1.06 -33.46 1.02
N LEU A 124 0.23 -33.57 0.67
CA LEU A 124 0.89 -34.85 0.40
C LEU A 124 0.98 -35.72 1.66
N LEU A 125 1.31 -35.17 2.82
CA LEU A 125 1.34 -35.91 4.09
C LEU A 125 -0.06 -36.38 4.51
N VAL A 126 -1.09 -35.53 4.35
CA VAL A 126 -2.48 -35.90 4.63
C VAL A 126 -2.98 -36.98 3.66
N THR A 127 -2.64 -36.90 2.38
CA THR A 127 -3.08 -37.89 1.37
C THR A 127 -2.30 -39.20 1.40
N LEU A 128 -1.01 -39.19 1.72
CA LEU A 128 -0.22 -40.42 1.98
C LEU A 128 -0.58 -41.07 3.33
N GLY A 129 -1.07 -40.29 4.30
CA GLY A 129 -1.61 -40.77 5.57
C GLY A 129 -3.04 -41.30 5.49
N ALA A 130 -3.80 -40.93 4.45
CA ALA A 130 -5.17 -41.38 4.25
C ALA A 130 -5.22 -42.77 3.59
N ARG A 131 -5.21 -43.83 4.40
CA ARG A 131 -5.56 -45.19 3.95
C ARG A 131 -7.05 -45.49 4.12
N PRO A 132 -7.60 -46.47 3.37
CA PRO A 132 -8.95 -46.97 3.58
C PRO A 132 -9.16 -47.48 5.02
N GLU A 133 -10.41 -47.45 5.46
CA GLU A 133 -10.86 -47.66 6.83
C GLU A 133 -10.25 -48.90 7.52
N GLY A 134 -9.78 -48.74 8.77
CA GLY A 134 -9.51 -49.85 9.69
C GLY A 134 -8.06 -50.11 10.11
N ALA A 135 -7.05 -49.46 9.50
CA ALA A 135 -5.65 -49.64 9.91
C ALA A 135 -5.23 -48.65 11.01
N SER A 136 -4.95 -49.14 12.22
CA SER A 136 -4.35 -48.32 13.29
C SER A 136 -2.91 -47.93 12.95
N PHE A 137 -2.57 -46.65 13.13
CA PHE A 137 -1.20 -46.16 12.96
C PHE A 137 -0.23 -46.89 13.90
N ASP A 138 1.00 -47.12 13.42
CA ASP A 138 2.13 -47.29 14.32
C ASP A 138 2.27 -46.00 15.16
N PRO A 139 2.22 -46.08 16.51
CA PRO A 139 2.32 -44.90 17.37
C PRO A 139 3.57 -44.05 17.13
N GLN A 140 4.68 -44.65 16.68
CA GLN A 140 5.90 -43.92 16.34
C GLN A 140 5.70 -43.06 15.09
N VAL A 141 5.06 -43.60 14.05
CA VAL A 141 4.81 -42.88 12.79
C VAL A 141 3.83 -41.71 13.00
N ALA A 142 2.76 -41.92 13.78
CA ALA A 142 1.83 -40.85 14.13
C ALA A 142 2.51 -39.73 14.95
N SER A 143 3.39 -40.10 15.88
CA SER A 143 4.19 -39.13 16.66
C SER A 143 5.14 -38.31 15.78
N VAL A 144 5.87 -38.97 14.86
CA VAL A 144 6.75 -38.29 13.89
C VAL A 144 5.97 -37.32 13.00
N ILE A 145 4.79 -37.70 12.51
CA ILE A 145 3.94 -36.81 11.70
C ILE A 145 3.51 -35.59 12.53
N ASN A 146 3.01 -35.78 13.75
CA ASN A 146 2.56 -34.68 14.61
C ASN A 146 3.70 -33.71 14.99
N ILE A 147 4.88 -34.23 15.32
CA ILE A 147 6.08 -33.40 15.60
C ILE A 147 6.50 -32.62 14.34
N THR A 148 6.46 -33.24 13.17
CA THR A 148 6.84 -32.62 11.89
C THR A 148 5.85 -31.50 11.51
N VAL A 149 4.54 -31.74 11.64
CA VAL A 149 3.50 -30.74 11.38
C VAL A 149 3.59 -29.58 12.38
N GLY A 150 3.81 -29.85 13.67
CA GLY A 150 3.97 -28.81 14.69
C GLY A 150 5.21 -27.92 14.46
N THR A 151 6.35 -28.52 14.12
CA THR A 151 7.59 -27.77 13.81
C THR A 151 7.48 -26.97 12.51
N LEU A 152 6.85 -27.51 11.47
CA LEU A 152 6.54 -26.77 10.24
C LEU A 152 5.59 -25.59 10.48
N GLY A 153 4.54 -25.77 11.30
CA GLY A 153 3.62 -24.68 11.67
C GLY A 153 4.30 -23.55 12.46
N ALA A 154 5.16 -23.90 13.42
CA ALA A 154 5.94 -22.92 14.18
C ALA A 154 6.95 -22.15 13.29
N ALA A 155 7.63 -22.85 12.37
CA ALA A 155 8.52 -22.22 11.40
C ALA A 155 7.77 -21.28 10.44
N PHE A 156 6.57 -21.67 10.00
CA PHE A 156 5.73 -20.82 9.15
C PHE A 156 5.28 -19.53 9.86
N ALA A 157 4.89 -19.62 11.14
CA ALA A 157 4.57 -18.43 11.95
C ALA A 157 5.77 -17.48 12.07
N ALA A 158 6.99 -18.01 12.21
CA ALA A 158 8.22 -17.20 12.21
C ALA A 158 8.46 -16.51 10.85
N VAL A 159 8.17 -17.17 9.72
CA VAL A 159 8.29 -16.58 8.36
C VAL A 159 7.23 -15.49 8.12
N VAL A 160 6.00 -15.67 8.58
CA VAL A 160 4.94 -14.65 8.49
C VAL A 160 5.28 -13.43 9.35
N ASN A 161 5.72 -13.63 10.59
CA ASN A 161 6.15 -12.56 11.48
C ASN A 161 7.40 -11.83 10.93
N PHE A 162 8.32 -12.57 10.31
CA PHE A 162 9.43 -12.00 9.55
C PHE A 162 8.94 -11.13 8.38
N TRP A 163 7.91 -11.53 7.64
CA TRP A 163 7.35 -10.69 6.55
C TRP A 163 6.70 -9.40 7.06
N ILE A 164 5.97 -9.46 8.17
CA ILE A 164 5.34 -8.30 8.81
C ILE A 164 6.41 -7.33 9.35
N GLY A 165 7.48 -7.83 9.99
CA GLY A 165 8.54 -7.00 10.58
C GLY A 165 9.67 -6.55 9.63
N SER A 166 10.06 -7.36 8.66
CA SER A 166 11.26 -7.10 7.82
C SER A 166 11.05 -6.03 6.76
N SER A 167 9.82 -5.89 6.24
CA SER A 167 9.55 -5.07 5.05
C SER A 167 9.84 -3.58 5.23
N GLN A 168 9.69 -3.01 6.44
CA GLN A 168 10.11 -1.63 6.72
C GLN A 168 11.40 -1.55 7.57
N SER A 169 11.63 -2.49 8.49
CA SER A 169 12.78 -2.41 9.40
C SER A 169 14.11 -2.80 8.74
N SER A 170 14.15 -3.85 7.89
CA SER A 170 15.41 -4.31 7.31
C SER A 170 15.96 -3.31 6.31
N ARG A 171 15.16 -2.86 5.33
CA ARG A 171 15.57 -1.82 4.36
C ARG A 171 16.10 -0.54 5.02
N SER A 172 15.63 -0.22 6.23
CA SER A 172 16.14 0.90 7.03
C SER A 172 17.46 0.57 7.74
N LYS A 173 17.58 -0.62 8.34
CA LYS A 173 18.80 -1.12 8.99
C LYS A 173 19.92 -1.40 7.99
N ASP A 174 19.65 -2.07 6.89
CA ASP A 174 20.60 -2.42 5.84
C ASP A 174 21.15 -1.15 5.16
N ALA A 175 20.31 -0.13 4.95
CA ALA A 175 20.75 1.19 4.47
C ALA A 175 21.51 2.02 5.51
N ILE A 176 21.46 1.67 6.81
CA ILE A 176 22.27 2.29 7.87
C ILE A 176 23.59 1.53 8.04
N VAL A 177 23.55 0.19 8.05
CA VAL A 177 24.74 -0.69 8.09
C VAL A 177 25.60 -0.47 6.85
N GLY A 178 25.01 -0.37 5.65
CA GLY A 178 25.72 -0.02 4.42
C GLY A 178 26.43 1.33 4.53
N ARG A 179 25.74 2.38 4.99
CA ARG A 179 26.35 3.71 5.19
C ARG A 179 27.42 3.72 6.29
N LEU A 180 27.30 2.89 7.33
CA LEU A 180 28.35 2.72 8.35
C LEU A 180 29.55 1.94 7.80
N GLN A 181 29.34 0.97 6.91
CA GLN A 181 30.40 0.26 6.19
C GLN A 181 31.11 1.20 5.19
N GLU A 182 30.38 2.00 4.43
CA GLU A 182 30.92 3.04 3.54
C GLU A 182 31.74 4.07 4.32
N ALA A 183 31.21 4.62 5.43
CA ALA A 183 31.94 5.57 6.28
C ALA A 183 33.21 4.95 6.91
N ARG A 184 33.20 3.63 7.18
CA ARG A 184 34.37 2.90 7.67
C ARG A 184 35.38 2.60 6.56
N MET A 185 34.94 2.33 5.33
CA MET A 185 35.79 2.16 4.15
C MET A 185 36.41 3.49 3.69
N GLN A 186 35.71 4.61 3.85
CA GLN A 186 36.19 5.96 3.54
C GLN A 186 37.09 6.56 4.64
N GLY A 187 37.43 5.79 5.69
CA GLY A 187 38.34 6.24 6.76
C GLY A 187 37.79 7.34 7.68
N LEU A 188 36.51 7.72 7.54
CA LEU A 188 35.87 8.82 8.28
C LEU A 188 35.53 8.45 9.74
N VAL A 189 35.49 7.15 10.07
CA VAL A 189 35.34 6.69 11.46
C VAL A 189 36.72 6.37 12.05
N GLY A 190 37.45 7.42 12.41
CA GLY A 190 38.68 7.33 13.20
C GLY A 190 38.40 6.73 14.59
N ALA A 191 39.32 5.88 15.05
CA ALA A 191 39.23 5.05 16.25
C ALA A 191 38.48 5.67 17.45
N ILE A 192 37.36 5.05 17.84
CA ILE A 192 36.88 5.11 19.22
C ILE A 192 37.83 4.22 20.05
N PRO A 193 38.56 4.75 21.05
CA PRO A 193 39.46 3.94 21.86
C PRO A 193 38.67 2.93 22.70
N ALA A 194 39.12 1.69 22.72
CA ALA A 194 38.52 0.61 23.49
C ALA A 194 38.85 0.74 25.00
N GLY A 195 38.17 1.67 25.67
CA GLY A 195 38.11 1.70 27.14
C GLY A 195 37.16 0.62 27.68
N PRO A 196 37.29 0.20 28.95
CA PRO A 196 36.35 -0.73 29.59
C PRO A 196 34.93 -0.15 29.58
N PRO A 197 33.88 -1.00 29.47
CA PRO A 197 32.52 -0.53 29.31
C PRO A 197 32.06 0.29 30.52
N ALA A 198 31.71 1.55 30.28
CA ALA A 198 31.07 2.39 31.27
C ALA A 198 29.74 1.74 31.74
N PRO A 199 29.37 1.86 33.02
CA PRO A 199 28.12 1.29 33.53
C PRO A 199 26.92 1.84 32.75
N LEU A 200 25.97 0.95 32.43
CA LEU A 200 24.80 1.28 31.63
C LEU A 200 24.07 2.51 32.21
N PRO A 201 23.73 3.51 31.37
CA PRO A 201 23.06 4.70 31.86
C PRO A 201 21.70 4.32 32.45
N ARG A 202 21.44 4.77 33.69
CA ARG A 202 20.10 4.79 34.29
C ARG A 202 19.15 5.44 33.28
N VAL A 203 17.97 4.85 33.08
CA VAL A 203 16.98 5.28 32.08
C VAL A 203 16.78 6.79 32.15
N ALA A 204 17.39 7.51 31.21
CA ALA A 204 17.31 8.96 31.15
C ALA A 204 15.89 9.37 30.76
N ALA A 205 15.42 10.50 31.29
CA ALA A 205 14.12 11.05 30.93
C ALA A 205 14.01 11.17 29.40
N PHE A 206 12.86 10.78 28.84
CA PHE A 206 12.58 10.80 27.40
C PHE A 206 13.10 12.10 26.76
N PRO A 207 13.95 12.03 25.71
CA PRO A 207 14.60 13.21 25.16
C PRO A 207 13.58 14.24 24.68
N ALA A 208 13.93 15.53 24.75
CA ALA A 208 13.00 16.62 24.44
C ALA A 208 12.37 16.53 23.04
N ALA A 209 13.06 15.91 22.07
CA ALA A 209 12.54 15.63 20.73
C ALA A 209 11.33 14.67 20.75
N SER A 210 11.32 13.64 21.61
CA SER A 210 10.17 12.74 21.74
C SER A 210 9.00 13.40 22.49
N ARG A 211 9.26 14.31 23.45
CA ARG A 211 8.19 15.11 24.08
C ARG A 211 7.52 16.04 23.06
N ARG A 212 8.29 16.79 22.28
CA ARG A 212 7.76 17.64 21.20
C ARG A 212 7.00 16.85 20.12
N ALA A 213 7.39 15.62 19.83
CA ALA A 213 6.65 14.76 18.90
C ALA A 213 5.30 14.27 19.47
N GLU A 214 5.25 14.04 20.77
CA GLU A 214 4.05 13.67 21.52
C GLU A 214 3.07 14.85 21.66
N GLU A 215 3.58 16.03 22.01
CA GLU A 215 2.82 17.29 22.08
C GLU A 215 2.16 17.63 20.74
N ARG A 216 2.91 17.49 19.61
CA ARG A 216 2.33 17.67 18.27
C ARG A 216 1.27 16.64 17.93
N PHE A 217 1.40 15.39 18.38
CA PHE A 217 0.37 14.39 18.16
C PHE A 217 -0.93 14.74 18.89
N GLU A 218 -0.87 15.14 20.16
CA GLU A 218 -2.07 15.56 20.90
C GLU A 218 -2.75 16.75 20.21
N ALA A 219 -1.99 17.78 19.84
CA ALA A 219 -2.54 18.93 19.11
C ALA A 219 -3.19 18.54 17.77
N CYS A 220 -2.55 17.64 17.01
CA CYS A 220 -3.13 17.14 15.76
C CYS A 220 -4.38 16.29 15.98
N LEU A 221 -4.40 15.49 17.05
CA LEU A 221 -5.53 14.64 17.43
C LEU A 221 -6.73 15.49 17.86
N ASP A 222 -6.53 16.53 18.66
CA ASP A 222 -7.61 17.41 19.10
C ASP A 222 -8.25 18.14 17.89
N HIS A 223 -7.47 18.55 16.89
CA HIS A 223 -8.00 19.08 15.63
C HIS A 223 -8.86 18.07 14.85
N VAL A 224 -8.41 16.80 14.76
CA VAL A 224 -9.19 15.74 14.10
C VAL A 224 -10.47 15.43 14.86
N LEU A 225 -10.40 15.23 16.17
CA LEU A 225 -11.56 14.90 17.01
C LEU A 225 -12.61 16.04 17.02
N ALA A 226 -12.17 17.29 16.99
CA ALA A 226 -13.06 18.45 16.85
C ALA A 226 -13.78 18.47 15.48
N ALA A 227 -13.16 17.93 14.42
CA ALA A 227 -13.74 17.86 13.07
C ALA A 227 -14.66 16.64 12.85
N GLU A 228 -14.43 15.52 13.54
CA GLU A 228 -15.34 14.35 13.53
C GLU A 228 -16.61 14.59 14.35
N GLY A 229 -16.56 15.50 15.33
CA GLY A 229 -17.69 15.86 16.17
C GLY A 229 -17.88 14.96 17.40
N GLY A 230 -18.68 15.43 18.36
CA GLY A 230 -19.09 14.63 19.51
C GLY A 230 -20.07 13.52 19.13
N PHE A 231 -20.24 12.54 20.03
CA PHE A 231 -21.10 11.35 19.89
C PHE A 231 -22.41 11.60 19.11
N VAL A 232 -22.50 11.02 17.90
CA VAL A 232 -23.72 11.01 17.07
C VAL A 232 -24.43 9.69 17.27
N ASN A 233 -25.58 9.72 17.94
CA ASN A 233 -26.49 8.58 18.05
C ASN A 233 -27.77 8.88 17.26
N HIS A 234 -27.75 8.57 15.96
CA HIS A 234 -28.95 8.64 15.14
C HIS A 234 -29.55 7.22 15.00
N PRO A 235 -30.76 6.94 15.51
CA PRO A 235 -31.36 5.60 15.51
C PRO A 235 -31.83 5.10 14.12
N ALA A 236 -31.28 5.68 13.05
CA ALA A 236 -31.56 5.34 11.65
C ALA A 236 -30.28 5.25 10.81
N ASP A 237 -29.09 5.25 11.43
CA ASP A 237 -27.82 5.19 10.71
C ASP A 237 -27.38 3.73 10.47
N PRO A 238 -27.35 3.23 9.21
CA PRO A 238 -26.90 1.88 8.89
C PRO A 238 -25.38 1.67 9.08
N GLY A 239 -24.61 2.72 9.38
CA GLY A 239 -23.17 2.63 9.69
C GLY A 239 -22.85 1.95 11.04
N GLY A 240 -23.85 1.83 11.92
CA GLY A 240 -23.69 1.29 13.28
C GLY A 240 -23.05 2.28 14.26
N ALA A 241 -23.01 1.92 15.54
CA ALA A 241 -22.49 2.78 16.60
C ALA A 241 -21.06 3.29 16.26
N THR A 242 -20.90 4.61 16.33
CA THR A 242 -19.66 5.33 16.07
C THR A 242 -19.47 6.42 17.12
N ASN A 243 -18.28 6.48 17.73
CA ASN A 243 -17.92 7.48 18.74
C ASN A 243 -16.49 7.95 18.49
N LEU A 244 -16.20 9.25 18.61
CA LEU A 244 -14.87 9.83 18.32
C LEU A 244 -14.32 9.48 16.91
N GLY A 245 -15.20 9.27 15.93
CA GLY A 245 -14.86 8.78 14.58
C GLY A 245 -14.50 7.29 14.48
N ILE A 246 -14.56 6.54 15.59
CA ILE A 246 -14.25 5.12 15.66
C ILE A 246 -15.53 4.28 15.59
N THR A 247 -15.63 3.42 14.57
CA THR A 247 -16.74 2.48 14.37
C THR A 247 -16.58 1.23 15.25
N ARG A 248 -17.69 0.52 15.54
CA ARG A 248 -17.67 -0.79 16.24
C ARG A 248 -16.62 -1.75 15.68
N ARG A 249 -16.55 -1.90 14.35
CA ARG A 249 -15.54 -2.74 13.66
C ARG A 249 -14.11 -2.28 13.94
N THR A 250 -13.84 -0.97 13.86
CA THR A 250 -12.51 -0.41 14.13
C THR A 250 -12.07 -0.67 15.57
N LEU A 251 -13.01 -0.59 16.53
CA LEU A 251 -12.79 -0.90 17.93
C LEU A 251 -12.54 -2.41 18.15
N SER A 252 -13.33 -3.27 17.50
CA SER A 252 -13.13 -4.72 17.56
C SER A 252 -11.76 -5.15 17.02
N GLU A 253 -11.37 -4.64 15.85
CA GLU A 253 -10.07 -4.87 15.22
C GLU A 253 -8.89 -4.41 16.11
N PHE A 254 -9.09 -3.38 16.93
CA PHE A 254 -8.05 -2.87 17.84
C PHE A 254 -7.96 -3.66 19.16
N ARG A 255 -9.10 -4.14 19.67
CA ARG A 255 -9.17 -4.92 20.91
C ARG A 255 -8.90 -6.43 20.72
N ASP A 256 -8.83 -6.89 19.48
CA ASP A 256 -8.78 -8.33 19.11
C ASP A 256 -9.97 -9.14 19.70
N ALA A 257 -11.13 -8.48 19.81
CA ALA A 257 -12.35 -9.01 20.42
C ALA A 257 -13.58 -8.33 19.82
N GLU A 258 -14.75 -8.98 19.81
CA GLU A 258 -15.97 -8.33 19.31
C GLU A 258 -16.45 -7.24 20.29
N ALA A 259 -16.38 -5.98 19.87
CA ALA A 259 -16.90 -4.85 20.63
C ALA A 259 -18.43 -4.73 20.50
N SER A 260 -19.10 -4.50 21.61
CA SER A 260 -20.54 -4.19 21.67
C SER A 260 -20.83 -2.74 21.27
N GLU A 261 -22.11 -2.37 21.18
CA GLU A 261 -22.48 -0.95 21.03
C GLU A 261 -22.24 -0.13 22.30
N ASP A 262 -22.33 -0.77 23.46
CA ASP A 262 -22.03 -0.15 24.76
C ASP A 262 -20.53 0.14 24.88
N ASP A 263 -19.66 -0.72 24.34
CA ASP A 263 -18.22 -0.46 24.24
C ASP A 263 -17.90 0.76 23.39
N VAL A 264 -18.58 0.94 22.26
CA VAL A 264 -18.40 2.14 21.42
C VAL A 264 -18.92 3.38 22.14
N ARG A 265 -20.06 3.29 22.84
CA ARG A 265 -20.60 4.38 23.64
C ARG A 265 -19.67 4.75 24.82
N GLY A 266 -19.02 3.76 25.41
CA GLY A 266 -18.03 3.91 26.48
C GLY A 266 -16.61 4.25 26.03
N LEU A 267 -16.36 4.39 24.72
CA LEU A 267 -15.03 4.66 24.18
C LEU A 267 -14.43 5.95 24.76
N THR A 268 -13.26 5.82 25.40
CA THR A 268 -12.57 6.94 26.03
C THR A 268 -11.67 7.70 25.04
N ARG A 269 -11.40 9.00 25.28
CA ARG A 269 -10.38 9.76 24.53
C ARG A 269 -9.02 9.06 24.56
N ALA A 270 -8.64 8.43 25.68
CA ALA A 270 -7.36 7.74 25.83
C ALA A 270 -7.25 6.49 24.93
N GLU A 271 -8.33 5.71 24.80
CA GLU A 271 -8.37 4.56 23.91
C GLU A 271 -8.44 4.99 22.43
N ALA A 272 -9.32 5.96 22.09
CA ALA A 272 -9.37 6.54 20.76
C ALA A 272 -8.01 7.10 20.31
N ARG A 273 -7.28 7.77 21.21
CA ARG A 273 -5.92 8.27 21.01
C ARG A 273 -4.95 7.16 20.58
N GLU A 274 -4.96 6.00 21.24
CA GLU A 274 -4.11 4.88 20.83
C GLU A 274 -4.56 4.25 19.50
N ILE A 275 -5.86 4.18 19.22
CA ILE A 275 -6.39 3.76 17.91
C ILE A 275 -5.89 4.69 16.79
N TYR A 276 -5.99 6.01 16.97
CA TYR A 276 -5.49 7.00 16.01
C TYR A 276 -3.97 6.94 15.85
N ARG A 277 -3.23 6.69 16.93
CA ARG A 277 -1.77 6.47 16.88
C ARG A 277 -1.41 5.26 16.04
N ALA A 278 -2.03 4.12 16.35
CA ALA A 278 -1.71 2.83 15.74
C ALA A 278 -2.15 2.74 14.27
N ARG A 279 -3.33 3.27 13.91
CA ARG A 279 -3.90 3.15 12.56
C ARG A 279 -3.47 4.25 11.59
N PHE A 280 -3.13 5.44 12.08
CA PHE A 280 -2.85 6.60 11.24
C PHE A 280 -1.48 7.21 11.54
N TRP A 281 -1.26 7.80 12.73
CA TRP A 281 -0.09 8.64 13.01
C TRP A 281 1.25 7.91 12.82
N THR A 282 1.40 6.72 13.40
CA THR A 282 2.64 5.93 13.33
C THR A 282 2.86 5.33 11.94
N PRO A 283 1.89 4.63 11.29
CA PRO A 283 2.08 4.11 9.94
C PRO A 283 2.35 5.19 8.88
N MET A 284 1.78 6.39 9.06
CA MET A 284 1.98 7.54 8.17
C MET A 284 3.26 8.34 8.49
N ARG A 285 3.99 7.96 9.55
CA ARG A 285 5.23 8.61 10.03
C ARG A 285 5.05 10.11 10.31
N CYS A 286 3.87 10.53 10.76
CA CYS A 286 3.54 11.94 10.92
C CYS A 286 4.50 12.68 11.86
N ALA A 287 4.96 12.03 12.95
CA ALA A 287 5.95 12.58 13.87
C ALA A 287 7.29 13.00 13.22
N GLU A 288 7.61 12.50 12.02
CA GLU A 288 8.84 12.82 11.28
C GLU A 288 8.66 13.91 10.20
N LEU A 289 7.42 14.32 9.93
CA LEU A 289 7.09 15.40 9.01
C LEU A 289 7.34 16.78 9.68
N PRO A 290 7.50 17.86 8.89
CA PRO A 290 7.53 19.21 9.42
C PRO A 290 6.24 19.56 10.19
N PRO A 291 6.29 20.38 11.26
CA PRO A 291 5.10 20.88 11.94
C PRO A 291 4.11 21.56 10.98
N GLY A 292 2.83 21.29 11.16
CA GLY A 292 1.73 21.72 10.28
C GLY A 292 1.54 20.83 9.06
N VAL A 293 2.63 20.33 8.46
CA VAL A 293 2.56 19.30 7.40
C VAL A 293 2.09 17.97 7.98
N ASP A 294 2.52 17.65 9.21
CA ASP A 294 2.01 16.52 9.99
C ASP A 294 0.48 16.57 10.18
N LEU A 295 -0.07 17.72 10.59
CA LEU A 295 -1.51 17.94 10.71
C LEU A 295 -2.27 17.76 9.38
N MET A 296 -1.82 18.43 8.31
CA MET A 296 -2.46 18.34 6.99
C MET A 296 -2.53 16.91 6.47
N VAL A 297 -1.45 16.14 6.67
CA VAL A 297 -1.34 14.76 6.22
C VAL A 297 -2.18 13.82 7.11
N PHE A 298 -2.16 14.02 8.43
CA PHE A 298 -2.92 13.22 9.38
C PHE A 298 -4.44 13.36 9.20
N ASP A 299 -4.98 14.59 9.21
CA ASP A 299 -6.43 14.83 9.09
C ASP A 299 -6.99 14.32 7.75
N PHE A 300 -6.26 14.50 6.64
CA PHE A 300 -6.68 13.94 5.35
C PHE A 300 -6.54 12.41 5.31
N GLY A 301 -5.59 11.84 6.05
CA GLY A 301 -5.45 10.39 6.23
C GLY A 301 -6.64 9.77 6.97
N VAL A 302 -7.16 10.45 7.99
CA VAL A 302 -8.38 10.06 8.70
C VAL A 302 -9.61 10.20 7.80
N ASN A 303 -9.85 11.38 7.23
CA ASN A 303 -11.06 11.65 6.44
C ASN A 303 -11.11 10.88 5.10
N ALA A 304 -9.97 10.56 4.48
CA ALA A 304 -9.93 10.01 3.12
C ALA A 304 -8.97 8.82 2.93
N GLY A 305 -8.47 8.23 4.03
CA GLY A 305 -7.63 7.03 4.04
C GLY A 305 -6.12 7.33 3.93
N PRO A 306 -5.26 6.65 4.71
CA PRO A 306 -3.81 6.92 4.77
C PRO A 306 -3.13 7.00 3.40
N GLY A 307 -3.26 5.96 2.58
CA GLY A 307 -2.55 5.87 1.30
C GLY A 307 -2.91 6.98 0.30
N ARG A 308 -4.10 7.60 0.40
CA ARG A 308 -4.47 8.76 -0.42
C ARG A 308 -3.75 10.02 0.06
N SER A 309 -3.71 10.24 1.37
CA SER A 309 -2.99 11.37 1.96
C SER A 309 -1.47 11.30 1.71
N LEU A 310 -0.88 10.11 1.88
CA LEU A 310 0.56 9.90 1.61
C LEU A 310 0.93 10.13 0.13
N ARG A 311 0.08 9.69 -0.81
CA ARG A 311 0.27 9.97 -2.24
C ARG A 311 0.11 11.45 -2.60
N LEU A 312 -0.82 12.17 -1.95
CA LEU A 312 -0.94 13.62 -2.11
C LEU A 312 0.33 14.32 -1.61
N LEU A 313 0.84 13.98 -0.42
CA LEU A 313 2.11 14.52 0.07
C LEU A 313 3.26 14.28 -0.92
N GLN A 314 3.40 13.05 -1.41
CA GLN A 314 4.45 12.69 -2.37
C GLN A 314 4.36 13.50 -3.67
N ALA A 315 3.16 13.68 -4.22
CA ALA A 315 2.93 14.54 -5.38
C ALA A 315 3.27 16.01 -5.08
N SER A 316 2.82 16.55 -3.94
CA SER A 316 3.09 17.94 -3.53
C SER A 316 4.57 18.23 -3.25
N VAL A 317 5.40 17.22 -2.97
CA VAL A 317 6.87 17.35 -2.82
C VAL A 317 7.66 16.86 -4.04
N GLY A 318 6.99 16.52 -5.15
CA GLY A 318 7.63 16.16 -6.42
C GLY A 318 8.32 14.79 -6.45
N VAL A 319 7.89 13.83 -5.62
CA VAL A 319 8.43 12.46 -5.60
C VAL A 319 7.39 11.43 -6.06
N ARG A 320 7.83 10.20 -6.36
CA ARG A 320 6.94 9.10 -6.76
C ARG A 320 5.83 8.87 -5.72
N ALA A 321 4.58 8.96 -6.16
CA ALA A 321 3.39 8.77 -5.32
C ALA A 321 3.04 7.27 -5.14
N ASP A 322 3.90 6.52 -4.43
CA ASP A 322 3.67 5.10 -4.10
C ASP A 322 2.85 4.84 -2.83
N GLY A 323 2.60 5.87 -2.02
CA GLY A 323 1.88 5.80 -0.75
C GLY A 323 2.70 5.31 0.44
N SER A 324 4.04 5.24 0.33
CA SER A 324 4.96 4.83 1.39
C SER A 324 5.95 5.95 1.76
N ILE A 325 5.94 6.41 3.01
CA ILE A 325 6.87 7.46 3.47
C ILE A 325 8.25 6.87 3.74
N GLY A 326 9.14 7.00 2.75
CA GLY A 326 10.56 6.67 2.85
C GLY A 326 11.47 7.88 3.13
N PRO A 327 12.78 7.68 3.28
CA PRO A 327 13.76 8.76 3.48
C PRO A 327 13.71 9.85 2.39
N VAL A 328 13.44 9.46 1.14
CA VAL A 328 13.30 10.40 0.00
C VAL A 328 12.13 11.36 0.20
N THR A 329 10.95 10.85 0.58
CA THR A 329 9.78 11.70 0.84
C THR A 329 10.00 12.62 2.03
N LEU A 330 10.63 12.13 3.11
CA LEU A 330 10.95 12.94 4.29
C LEU A 330 11.97 14.05 3.96
N ALA A 331 12.99 13.76 3.16
CA ALA A 331 13.96 14.76 2.71
C ALA A 331 13.29 15.84 1.84
N ALA A 332 12.47 15.44 0.86
CA ALA A 332 11.73 16.37 0.00
C ALA A 332 10.73 17.24 0.78
N ALA A 333 10.01 16.66 1.76
CA ALA A 333 9.10 17.42 2.63
C ALA A 333 9.84 18.44 3.50
N ARG A 334 11.04 18.10 4.03
CA ARG A 334 11.87 19.01 4.83
C ARG A 334 12.60 20.07 4.01
N ALA A 335 12.83 19.82 2.71
CA ALA A 335 13.41 20.80 1.79
C ALA A 335 12.40 21.86 1.33
N CYS A 336 11.09 21.58 1.44
CA CYS A 336 10.04 22.55 1.16
C CYS A 336 9.90 23.58 2.29
N ARG A 337 9.56 24.82 1.94
CA ARG A 337 9.06 25.80 2.92
C ARG A 337 7.70 25.30 3.46
N PRO A 338 7.50 25.13 4.77
CA PRO A 338 6.31 24.48 5.31
C PRO A 338 5.00 25.11 4.87
N ALA A 339 4.90 26.45 4.87
CA ALA A 339 3.71 27.16 4.41
C ALA A 339 3.33 26.80 2.95
N GLU A 340 4.28 26.86 2.02
CA GLU A 340 4.06 26.52 0.60
C GLU A 340 3.71 25.04 0.39
N LEU A 341 4.17 24.14 1.26
CA LEU A 341 3.73 22.74 1.25
C LEU A 341 2.30 22.58 1.79
N ILE A 342 1.94 23.31 2.85
CA ILE A 342 0.59 23.33 3.41
C ILE A 342 -0.43 23.87 2.38
N GLU A 343 -0.09 24.93 1.63
CA GLU A 343 -0.93 25.42 0.52
C GLU A 343 -1.18 24.34 -0.53
N ARG A 344 -0.11 23.72 -1.07
CA ARG A 344 -0.23 22.67 -2.10
C ARG A 344 -1.01 21.45 -1.61
N LEU A 345 -0.89 21.09 -0.33
CA LEU A 345 -1.67 20.03 0.30
C LEU A 345 -3.16 20.41 0.41
N ALA A 346 -3.47 21.67 0.77
CA ALA A 346 -4.84 22.16 0.83
C ALA A 346 -5.49 22.20 -0.57
N GLU A 347 -4.80 22.76 -1.56
CA GLU A 347 -5.25 22.84 -2.95
C GLU A 347 -5.52 21.44 -3.53
N GLY A 348 -4.57 20.52 -3.43
CA GLY A 348 -4.72 19.15 -3.93
C GLY A 348 -5.83 18.36 -3.21
N ARG A 349 -6.08 18.66 -1.93
CA ARG A 349 -7.20 18.09 -1.17
C ARG A 349 -8.54 18.66 -1.62
N ILE A 350 -8.65 19.96 -1.89
CA ILE A 350 -9.83 20.58 -2.50
C ILE A 350 -10.09 20.02 -3.90
N ALA A 351 -9.04 19.86 -4.71
CA ALA A 351 -9.15 19.26 -6.05
C ALA A 351 -9.68 17.82 -5.98
N TYR A 352 -9.17 17.01 -5.04
CA TYR A 352 -9.70 15.67 -4.78
C TYR A 352 -11.20 15.70 -4.41
N TYR A 353 -11.61 16.56 -3.47
CA TYR A 353 -13.02 16.64 -3.06
C TYR A 353 -13.93 17.11 -4.21
N ARG A 354 -13.50 18.09 -5.02
CA ARG A 354 -14.24 18.56 -6.20
C ARG A 354 -14.47 17.47 -7.25
N GLY A 355 -13.60 16.46 -7.32
CA GLY A 355 -13.76 15.28 -8.17
C GLY A 355 -14.75 14.23 -7.66
N LEU A 356 -15.33 14.38 -6.46
CA LEU A 356 -16.30 13.43 -5.91
C LEU A 356 -17.73 13.75 -6.39
N PRO A 357 -18.52 12.74 -6.83
CA PRO A 357 -19.92 12.96 -7.26
C PRO A 357 -20.80 13.64 -6.20
N SER A 358 -20.51 13.41 -4.92
CA SER A 358 -21.25 13.96 -3.78
C SER A 358 -20.76 15.36 -3.32
N PHE A 359 -19.84 16.00 -4.06
CA PHE A 359 -19.35 17.35 -3.76
C PHE A 359 -20.46 18.41 -3.80
N ALA A 360 -21.46 18.27 -4.66
CA ALA A 360 -22.61 19.18 -4.70
C ALA A 360 -23.36 19.26 -3.35
N THR A 361 -23.41 18.14 -2.61
CA THR A 361 -24.09 18.02 -1.32
C THR A 361 -23.17 18.40 -0.15
N PHE A 362 -21.97 17.82 -0.09
CA PHE A 362 -21.10 17.92 1.09
C PHE A 362 -19.90 18.86 0.92
N GLY A 363 -19.64 19.36 -0.29
CA GLY A 363 -18.44 20.12 -0.64
C GLY A 363 -18.22 21.38 0.19
N ARG A 364 -19.29 22.05 0.66
CA ARG A 364 -19.18 23.19 1.59
C ARG A 364 -18.58 22.78 2.94
N GLY A 365 -18.97 21.62 3.47
CA GLY A 365 -18.43 21.09 4.73
C GLY A 365 -16.97 20.67 4.58
N TRP A 366 -16.65 19.94 3.52
CA TRP A 366 -15.26 19.54 3.24
C TRP A 366 -14.35 20.73 2.99
N THR A 367 -14.78 21.74 2.22
CA THR A 367 -14.00 22.97 1.99
C THR A 367 -13.69 23.67 3.30
N ARG A 368 -14.71 23.86 4.16
CA ARG A 368 -14.52 24.44 5.49
C ARG A 368 -13.54 23.64 6.36
N ARG A 369 -13.62 22.30 6.36
CA ARG A 369 -12.65 21.45 7.10
C ARG A 369 -11.22 21.67 6.57
N VAL A 370 -11.02 21.75 5.26
CA VAL A 370 -9.69 22.06 4.69
C VAL A 370 -9.21 23.43 5.13
N ASP A 371 -10.04 24.46 5.05
CA ASP A 371 -9.67 25.83 5.44
C ASP A 371 -9.29 25.91 6.92
N THR A 372 -10.07 25.31 7.82
CA THR A 372 -9.79 25.25 9.26
C THR A 372 -8.46 24.53 9.54
N VAL A 373 -8.25 23.35 8.96
CA VAL A 373 -7.02 22.56 9.16
C VAL A 373 -5.80 23.24 8.55
N ARG A 374 -5.95 23.87 7.39
CA ARG A 374 -4.91 24.70 6.73
C ARG A 374 -4.47 25.86 7.63
N GLN A 375 -5.41 26.60 8.21
CA GLN A 375 -5.07 27.72 9.09
C GLN A 375 -4.36 27.26 10.37
N ALA A 376 -4.83 26.18 11.00
CA ALA A 376 -4.14 25.57 12.14
C ALA A 376 -2.72 25.08 11.79
N ALA A 377 -2.56 24.44 10.62
CA ALA A 377 -1.27 23.99 10.13
C ALA A 377 -0.29 25.15 9.87
N LEU A 378 -0.76 26.27 9.33
CA LEU A 378 0.07 27.48 9.12
C LEU A 378 0.53 28.09 10.44
N VAL A 379 -0.29 28.05 11.50
CA VAL A 379 0.11 28.48 12.85
C VAL A 379 1.18 27.55 13.42
N ALA A 380 0.95 26.23 13.41
CA ALA A 380 1.90 25.24 13.90
C ALA A 380 3.25 25.26 13.14
N ALA A 381 3.23 25.56 11.84
CA ALA A 381 4.42 25.74 11.03
C ALA A 381 5.24 27.00 11.40
N ALA A 382 4.63 28.00 12.02
CA ALA A 382 5.27 29.25 12.41
C ALA A 382 5.88 29.23 13.83
N GLU A 383 5.40 28.35 14.72
CA GLU A 383 5.89 28.25 16.10
C GLU A 383 7.41 27.99 16.21
N PRO A 384 8.02 27.02 15.48
CA PRO A 384 9.46 26.80 15.55
C PRO A 384 10.30 28.01 15.13
N ALA A 385 9.77 28.86 14.24
CA ALA A 385 10.43 30.09 13.82
C ALA A 385 10.30 31.22 14.86
N ARG A 386 9.21 31.25 15.63
CA ARG A 386 9.04 32.17 16.76
C ARG A 386 9.97 31.82 17.92
N ASP A 387 10.04 30.53 18.28
CA ASP A 387 10.96 30.04 19.31
C ASP A 387 12.42 30.38 18.98
N ALA A 388 12.82 30.23 17.70
CA ALA A 388 14.16 30.54 17.23
C ALA A 388 14.47 32.05 17.08
N LEU A 389 13.46 32.92 17.18
CA LEU A 389 13.61 34.38 17.23
C LEU A 389 13.56 34.92 18.68
N ALA A 390 13.10 34.10 19.63
CA ALA A 390 12.97 34.45 21.05
C ALA A 390 14.10 33.89 21.93
N ALA A 391 14.96 33.04 21.37
CA ALA A 391 16.14 32.43 21.99
C ALA A 391 17.45 33.05 21.47
#